data_AF-A0A183V860-F1
#
_entry.id   AF-A0A183V860-F1
#
_cell.length_a   1.000
_cell.length_b   1.000
_cell.length_c   1.000
_cell.angle_alpha   90.00
_cell.angle_beta   90.00
_cell.angle_gamma   90.00
#
_symmetry.space_group_name_H-M   'P 1'
#
loop_
_entity.id
_entity.type
_entity.pdbx_description
1 polymer ?
#
loop_
_entity_poly.entity_id
_entity_poly.type
_entity_poly.pdbx_seq_one_letter_code
_entity_poly.pdbx_strand_id
1 'polypeptide(L)'
;MPDVPATVAYDVLHDPLYRPKWDQYMLNAQDVGLINPNNDICYYAVGGMPPFRSRDFVMQRSWLDTGREKFICSHSVCHEKYPPIRGFVRGVVFFTAYIVREADVGCQVTYATHSDPKGKLPAWLINRLTRVIGPKMIKKLHKACLKYPAWKAANQPTWKPWIYPEQQLSTTRINMAECQPRNYEQEVIDESSVDVKDVKDDENICD
;
A
#
# COMPACT_ATOMS: atom_id res chain seq x y z
N MET A 1 13.59 -10.51 7.71
CA MET A 1 13.48 -9.82 9.00
C MET A 1 13.77 -10.86 10.08
N PRO A 2 15.04 -10.99 10.49
CA PRO A 2 15.50 -12.12 11.31
C PRO A 2 14.98 -12.11 12.76
N ASP A 3 14.39 -11.01 13.18
CA ASP A 3 13.98 -10.67 14.55
C ASP A 3 12.48 -10.31 14.64
N VAL A 4 11.71 -10.60 13.60
CA VAL A 4 10.28 -10.29 13.50
C VAL A 4 9.49 -11.56 13.17
N PRO A 5 8.52 -11.96 14.00
CA PRO A 5 7.61 -13.05 13.66
C PRO A 5 6.78 -12.74 12.41
N ALA A 6 6.49 -13.76 11.60
CA ALA A 6 5.69 -13.61 10.37
C ALA A 6 4.31 -12.98 10.64
N THR A 7 3.68 -13.31 11.78
CA THR A 7 2.40 -12.73 12.21
C THR A 7 2.48 -11.23 12.45
N VAL A 8 3.58 -10.74 13.05
CA VAL A 8 3.79 -9.30 13.28
C VAL A 8 3.96 -8.56 11.95
N ALA A 9 4.78 -9.10 11.04
CA ALA A 9 4.94 -8.50 9.71
C ALA A 9 3.62 -8.45 8.93
N TYR A 10 2.81 -9.50 9.03
CA TYR A 10 1.50 -9.57 8.41
C TYR A 10 0.51 -8.56 9.01
N ASP A 11 0.45 -8.44 10.34
CA ASP A 11 -0.38 -7.46 11.03
C ASP A 11 -0.01 -6.02 10.64
N VAL A 12 1.28 -5.69 10.57
CA VAL A 12 1.75 -4.34 10.20
C VAL A 12 1.38 -3.96 8.77
N LEU A 13 1.36 -4.93 7.86
CA LEU A 13 0.95 -4.70 6.47
C LEU A 13 -0.55 -4.44 6.35
N HIS A 14 -1.37 -5.01 7.24
CA HIS A 14 -2.82 -4.87 7.23
C HIS A 14 -3.34 -3.70 8.05
N ASP A 15 -2.73 -3.37 9.19
CA ASP A 15 -3.29 -2.43 10.17
C ASP A 15 -3.35 -0.99 9.62
N PRO A 16 -4.55 -0.49 9.23
CA PRO A 16 -4.68 0.84 8.64
C PRO A 16 -4.46 1.95 9.67
N LEU A 17 -4.67 1.67 10.97
CA LEU A 17 -4.42 2.63 12.04
C LEU A 17 -2.91 2.81 12.27
N TYR A 18 -2.12 1.78 11.97
CA TYR A 18 -0.66 1.83 12.10
C TYR A 18 0.06 2.30 10.83
N ARG A 19 -0.53 2.09 9.65
CA ARG A 19 0.08 2.45 8.36
C ARG A 19 0.63 3.90 8.30
N PRO A 20 -0.11 4.95 8.73
CA PRO A 20 0.42 6.32 8.71
C PRO A 20 1.65 6.55 9.61
N LYS A 21 1.95 5.64 10.56
CA LYS A 21 3.10 5.78 11.47
C LYS A 21 4.42 5.45 10.79
N TRP A 22 4.41 4.75 9.65
CA TRP A 22 5.64 4.27 9.01
C TRP A 22 5.67 4.43 7.49
N ASP A 23 4.50 4.52 6.83
CA ASP A 23 4.42 4.83 5.40
C ASP A 23 4.39 6.34 5.19
N GLN A 24 5.57 6.93 5.02
CA GLN A 24 5.74 8.38 4.85
C GLN A 24 5.10 8.93 3.56
N TYR A 25 4.88 8.09 2.55
CA TYR A 25 4.35 8.52 1.27
C TYR A 25 2.84 8.45 1.24
N MET A 26 2.21 7.82 2.25
CA MET A 26 0.76 7.74 2.37
C MET A 26 0.16 9.11 2.68
N LEU A 27 -0.68 9.61 1.77
CA LEU A 27 -1.47 10.82 1.99
C LEU A 27 -2.86 10.51 2.54
N ASN A 28 -3.48 9.45 2.04
CA ASN A 28 -4.81 9.02 2.44
C ASN A 28 -5.01 7.53 2.12
N ALA A 29 -5.74 6.83 2.97
CA ALA A 29 -6.15 5.44 2.76
C ALA A 29 -7.58 5.28 3.26
N GLN A 30 -8.44 4.66 2.47
CA GLN A 30 -9.84 4.44 2.81
C GLN A 30 -10.27 3.05 2.37
N ASP A 31 -10.87 2.28 3.28
CA ASP A 31 -11.54 1.04 2.92
C ASP A 31 -12.89 1.38 2.29
N VAL A 32 -13.07 1.03 1.01
CA VAL A 32 -14.31 1.30 0.28
C VAL A 32 -15.40 0.31 0.70
N GLY A 33 -15.00 -0.94 0.90
CA GLY A 33 -15.89 -2.01 1.35
C GLY A 33 -15.32 -3.39 1.11
N LEU A 34 -16.06 -4.40 1.55
CA LEU A 34 -15.68 -5.80 1.45
C LEU A 34 -16.43 -6.53 0.33
N ILE A 35 -15.70 -7.30 -0.45
CA ILE A 35 -16.25 -8.29 -1.38
C ILE A 35 -16.58 -9.56 -0.59
N ASN A 36 -15.67 -10.01 0.27
CA ASN A 36 -15.84 -11.13 1.18
C ASN A 36 -14.86 -10.98 2.38
N PRO A 37 -14.82 -11.90 3.36
CA PRO A 37 -13.94 -11.81 4.55
C PRO A 37 -12.45 -11.58 4.29
N ASN A 38 -11.97 -11.92 3.10
CA ASN A 38 -10.56 -11.89 2.72
C ASN A 38 -10.28 -11.02 1.48
N ASN A 39 -11.28 -10.26 1.03
CA ASN A 39 -11.21 -9.48 -0.19
C ASN A 39 -11.93 -8.13 0.01
N ASP A 40 -11.21 -7.05 -0.23
CA ASP A 40 -11.73 -5.68 -0.14
C ASP A 40 -11.52 -4.89 -1.43
N ILE A 41 -12.16 -3.74 -1.50
CA ILE A 41 -11.73 -2.63 -2.34
C ILE A 41 -11.28 -1.50 -1.42
N CYS A 42 -10.13 -0.91 -1.72
CA CYS A 42 -9.59 0.23 -1.01
C CYS A 42 -9.15 1.35 -1.97
N TYR A 43 -9.23 2.57 -1.47
CA TYR A 43 -8.64 3.76 -2.08
C TYR A 43 -7.32 4.07 -1.37
N TYR A 44 -6.28 4.37 -2.14
CA TYR A 44 -4.96 4.70 -1.62
C TYR A 44 -4.34 5.87 -2.38
N ALA A 45 -3.91 6.90 -1.67
CA ALA A 45 -3.24 8.06 -2.24
C ALA A 45 -1.80 8.16 -1.72
N VAL A 46 -0.86 8.33 -2.65
CA VAL A 46 0.57 8.50 -2.39
C VAL A 46 1.06 9.84 -2.90
N GLY A 47 2.00 10.41 -2.17
CA GLY A 47 2.66 11.65 -2.55
C GLY A 47 3.94 11.84 -1.77
N GLY A 48 4.25 13.09 -1.40
CA GLY A 48 5.45 13.39 -0.61
C GLY A 48 6.75 13.41 -1.41
N MET A 49 6.69 13.50 -2.75
CA MET A 49 7.87 13.73 -3.60
C MET A 49 7.68 14.96 -4.51
N PRO A 50 7.61 16.20 -3.98
CA PRO A 50 7.58 17.39 -4.82
C PRO A 50 8.82 17.45 -5.74
N PRO A 51 8.70 17.93 -6.99
CA PRO A 51 7.51 18.55 -7.59
C PRO A 51 6.53 17.55 -8.26
N PHE A 52 6.71 16.24 -8.09
CA PHE A 52 5.83 15.26 -8.72
C PHE A 52 4.41 15.34 -8.17
N ARG A 53 3.42 15.29 -9.06
CA ARG A 53 2.00 15.22 -8.67
C ARG A 53 1.75 13.94 -7.87
N SER A 54 0.85 14.04 -6.91
CA SER A 54 0.46 12.86 -6.12
C SER A 54 -0.30 11.86 -6.99
N ARG A 55 -0.20 10.58 -6.65
CA ARG A 55 -0.91 9.50 -7.35
C ARG A 55 -1.99 8.93 -6.44
N ASP A 56 -3.11 8.55 -7.03
CA ASP A 56 -4.14 7.79 -6.34
C ASP A 56 -4.43 6.47 -7.06
N PHE A 57 -4.96 5.52 -6.30
CA PHE A 57 -5.27 4.18 -6.74
C PHE A 57 -6.59 3.73 -6.11
N VAL A 58 -7.38 3.01 -6.90
CA VAL A 58 -8.48 2.18 -6.39
C VAL A 58 -8.07 0.74 -6.66
N MET A 59 -8.00 -0.08 -5.62
CA MET A 59 -7.45 -1.43 -5.70
C MET A 59 -8.39 -2.43 -5.07
N GLN A 60 -8.55 -3.58 -5.73
CA GLN A 60 -9.02 -4.78 -5.05
C GLN A 60 -7.81 -5.40 -4.34
N ARG A 61 -7.96 -5.72 -3.06
CA ARG A 61 -6.95 -6.40 -2.26
C ARG A 61 -7.50 -7.72 -1.74
N SER A 62 -6.69 -8.75 -1.81
CA SER A 62 -6.99 -10.10 -1.36
C SER A 62 -5.89 -10.59 -0.43
N TRP A 63 -6.23 -11.33 0.61
CA TRP A 63 -5.23 -11.89 1.52
C TRP A 63 -5.56 -13.31 1.96
N LEU A 64 -4.50 -14.08 2.21
CA LEU A 64 -4.59 -15.49 2.60
C LEU A 64 -3.48 -15.83 3.58
N ASP A 65 -3.84 -16.44 4.70
CA ASP A 65 -2.91 -17.04 5.65
C ASP A 65 -2.99 -18.57 5.53
N THR A 66 -1.88 -19.22 5.16
CA THR A 66 -1.77 -20.69 5.06
C THR A 66 -1.01 -21.30 6.25
N GLY A 67 -0.81 -20.52 7.32
CA GLY A 67 0.07 -20.84 8.43
C GLY A 67 1.50 -20.41 8.14
N ARG A 68 2.24 -21.21 7.37
CA ARG A 68 3.67 -20.97 7.09
C ARG A 68 3.91 -19.81 6.12
N GLU A 69 2.96 -19.54 5.23
CA GLU A 69 3.03 -18.44 4.27
C GLU A 69 1.80 -17.55 4.38
N LYS A 70 2.00 -16.25 4.21
CA LYS A 70 0.94 -15.25 4.26
C LYS A 70 1.05 -14.35 3.06
N PHE A 71 -0.07 -14.13 2.38
CA PHE A 71 -0.13 -13.43 1.11
C PHE A 71 -1.05 -12.22 1.24
N ILE A 72 -0.62 -11.10 0.67
CA ILE A 72 -1.47 -9.93 0.41
C ILE A 72 -1.22 -9.53 -1.03
N CYS A 73 -2.23 -9.63 -1.87
CA CYS A 73 -2.16 -9.32 -3.29
C CYS A 73 -3.14 -8.19 -3.62
N SER A 74 -2.77 -7.33 -4.56
CA SER A 74 -3.62 -6.22 -4.98
C SER A 74 -3.44 -5.91 -6.46
N HIS A 75 -4.50 -5.45 -7.10
CA HIS A 75 -4.47 -4.87 -8.43
C HIS A 75 -5.51 -3.75 -8.53
N SER A 76 -5.30 -2.84 -9.47
CA SER A 76 -6.25 -1.75 -9.69
C SER A 76 -7.57 -2.25 -10.25
N VAL A 77 -8.65 -1.61 -9.80
CA VAL A 77 -10.01 -1.79 -10.30
C VAL A 77 -10.63 -0.41 -10.53
N CYS A 78 -11.73 -0.38 -11.27
CA CYS A 78 -12.56 0.82 -11.37
C CYS A 78 -13.66 0.76 -10.31
N HIS A 79 -14.11 1.91 -9.81
CA HIS A 79 -15.25 1.99 -8.91
C HIS A 79 -16.02 3.29 -9.17
N GLU A 80 -17.34 3.20 -9.38
CA GLU A 80 -18.19 4.35 -9.76
C GLU A 80 -18.07 5.54 -8.83
N LYS A 81 -18.07 5.29 -7.51
CA LYS A 81 -17.95 6.31 -6.46
C LYS A 81 -16.53 6.86 -6.26
N TYR A 82 -15.51 6.27 -6.90
CA TYR A 82 -14.10 6.68 -6.79
C TYR A 82 -13.48 6.93 -8.19
N PRO A 83 -14.06 7.86 -8.98
CA PRO A 83 -13.46 8.27 -10.26
C PRO A 83 -12.12 9.00 -10.02
N PRO A 84 -11.31 9.26 -11.07
CA PRO A 84 -10.10 10.08 -10.95
C PRO A 84 -10.41 11.42 -10.29
N ILE A 85 -9.58 11.80 -9.31
CA ILE A 85 -9.79 12.99 -8.50
C ILE A 85 -8.84 14.09 -8.97
N ARG A 86 -9.36 15.32 -9.10
CA ARG A 86 -8.53 16.48 -9.48
C ARG A 86 -7.37 16.65 -8.49
N GLY A 87 -6.17 16.87 -9.03
CA GLY A 87 -4.94 17.04 -8.24
C GLY A 87 -4.14 15.75 -8.07
N PHE A 88 -4.73 14.60 -8.40
CA PHE A 88 -4.05 13.31 -8.45
C PHE A 88 -3.95 12.81 -9.88
N VAL A 89 -2.89 12.04 -10.15
CA VAL A 89 -2.79 11.19 -11.35
C VAL A 89 -3.26 9.80 -10.96
N ARG A 90 -4.30 9.27 -11.64
CA ARG A 90 -4.79 7.91 -11.39
C ARG A 90 -3.80 6.90 -11.93
N GLY A 91 -3.02 6.29 -11.05
CA GLY A 91 -2.10 5.23 -11.38
C GLY A 91 -2.81 3.89 -11.58
N VAL A 92 -2.11 2.93 -12.17
CA VAL A 92 -2.59 1.56 -12.38
C VAL A 92 -1.60 0.59 -11.76
N VAL A 93 -2.06 -0.21 -10.81
CA VAL A 93 -1.33 -1.36 -10.29
C VAL A 93 -1.79 -2.59 -11.09
N PHE A 94 -0.92 -3.15 -11.92
CA PHE A 94 -1.22 -4.42 -12.61
C PHE A 94 -1.19 -5.58 -11.61
N PHE A 95 -0.19 -5.58 -10.72
CA PHE A 95 -0.20 -6.40 -9.51
C PHE A 95 0.75 -5.81 -8.46
N THR A 96 0.44 -6.04 -7.20
CA THR A 96 1.35 -5.91 -6.06
C THR A 96 1.13 -7.10 -5.15
N ALA A 97 2.21 -7.67 -4.62
CA ALA A 97 2.17 -8.80 -3.70
C ALA A 97 3.16 -8.61 -2.56
N TYR A 98 2.69 -8.86 -1.33
CA TYR A 98 3.52 -9.15 -0.18
C TYR A 98 3.39 -10.64 0.14
N ILE A 99 4.54 -11.31 0.25
CA ILE A 99 4.63 -12.70 0.67
C ILE A 99 5.47 -12.73 1.94
N VAL A 100 4.86 -13.11 3.06
CA VAL A 100 5.52 -13.28 4.34
C VAL A 100 5.65 -14.77 4.62
N ARG A 101 6.89 -15.26 4.74
CA ARG A 101 7.20 -16.65 5.06
C ARG A 101 7.80 -16.74 6.44
N GLU A 102 7.32 -17.69 7.23
CA GLU A 102 7.97 -18.06 8.48
C GLU A 102 9.38 -18.62 8.20
N ALA A 103 10.32 -18.32 9.10
CA ALA A 103 11.68 -18.86 9.10
C ALA A 103 11.99 -19.40 10.50
N ASP A 104 13.08 -20.17 10.65
CA ASP A 104 13.49 -20.73 11.94
C ASP A 104 13.64 -19.64 13.03
N VAL A 105 14.14 -18.47 12.64
CA VAL A 105 14.11 -17.25 13.44
C VAL A 105 13.62 -16.09 12.58
N GLY A 106 12.52 -15.47 13.01
CA GLY A 106 11.90 -14.34 12.33
C GLY A 106 11.09 -14.73 11.09
N CYS A 107 11.16 -13.91 10.03
CA CYS A 107 10.42 -14.14 8.80
C CYS A 107 11.13 -13.60 7.54
N GLN A 108 10.80 -14.13 6.38
CA GLN A 108 11.16 -13.54 5.08
C GLN A 108 9.97 -12.74 4.56
N VAL A 109 10.20 -11.49 4.14
CA VAL A 109 9.18 -10.67 3.45
C VAL A 109 9.65 -10.42 2.03
N THR A 110 8.85 -10.83 1.06
CA THR A 110 9.06 -10.55 -0.36
C THR A 110 8.01 -9.54 -0.80
N TYR A 111 8.45 -8.48 -1.47
CA TYR A 111 7.59 -7.48 -2.09
C TYR A 111 7.81 -7.49 -3.60
N ALA A 112 6.74 -7.66 -4.37
CA ALA A 112 6.78 -7.60 -5.82
C ALA A 112 5.66 -6.67 -6.30
N THR A 113 5.96 -5.81 -7.27
CA THR A 113 4.97 -4.90 -7.84
C THR A 113 5.25 -4.67 -9.31
N HIS A 114 4.18 -4.52 -10.07
CA HIS A 114 4.18 -4.03 -11.44
C HIS A 114 3.07 -3.00 -11.54
N SER A 115 3.47 -1.75 -11.73
CA SER A 115 2.55 -0.62 -11.78
C SER A 115 2.98 0.38 -12.85
N ASP A 116 1.98 1.05 -13.41
CA ASP A 116 2.12 2.22 -14.24
C ASP A 116 1.65 3.44 -13.42
N PRO A 117 2.58 4.27 -12.90
CA PRO A 117 2.23 5.47 -12.13
C PRO A 117 1.58 6.57 -12.99
N LYS A 118 1.49 6.36 -14.33
CA LYS A 118 1.00 7.27 -15.36
C LYS A 118 1.76 8.60 -15.39
N GLY A 119 1.48 9.37 -16.44
CA GLY A 119 2.26 10.56 -16.81
C GLY A 119 3.59 10.18 -17.47
N LYS A 120 4.39 11.19 -17.82
CA LYS A 120 5.74 11.01 -18.34
C LYS A 120 6.74 11.32 -17.24
N LEU A 121 7.28 10.28 -16.63
CA LEU A 121 8.27 10.40 -15.56
C LEU A 121 9.70 10.34 -16.12
N PRO A 122 10.67 11.05 -15.51
CA PRO A 122 12.07 10.93 -15.89
C PRO A 122 12.61 9.51 -15.66
N ALA A 123 13.45 9.03 -16.57
CA ALA A 123 14.05 7.69 -16.44
C ALA A 123 14.87 7.52 -15.15
N TRP A 124 15.52 8.60 -14.67
CA TRP A 124 16.26 8.58 -13.42
C TRP A 124 15.35 8.30 -12.21
N LEU A 125 14.10 8.79 -12.23
CA LEU A 125 13.14 8.59 -11.15
C LEU A 125 12.68 7.14 -11.11
N ILE A 126 12.39 6.53 -12.26
CA ILE A 126 12.05 5.11 -12.36
C ILE A 126 13.18 4.24 -11.79
N ASN A 127 14.44 4.58 -12.08
CA ASN A 127 15.60 3.92 -11.50
C ASN A 127 15.72 4.14 -9.99
N ARG A 128 15.42 5.34 -9.48
CA ARG A 128 15.44 5.67 -8.05
C ARG A 128 14.35 4.91 -7.28
N LEU A 129 13.15 4.80 -7.85
CA LEU A 129 12.02 4.06 -7.25
C LEU A 129 12.40 2.61 -6.97
N THR A 130 12.98 1.94 -7.97
CA THR A 130 13.35 0.52 -7.89
C THR A 130 14.59 0.29 -7.01
N ARG A 131 15.63 1.10 -7.15
CA ARG A 131 16.93 0.87 -6.48
C ARG A 131 17.05 1.45 -5.08
N VAL A 132 16.26 2.48 -4.76
CA VAL A 132 16.40 3.22 -3.50
C VAL A 132 15.12 3.19 -2.68
N ILE A 133 14.00 3.63 -3.25
CA ILE A 133 12.73 3.78 -2.51
C ILE A 133 12.18 2.41 -2.08
N GLY A 134 12.16 1.42 -2.97
CA GLY A 134 11.74 0.06 -2.64
C GLY A 134 12.51 -0.56 -1.46
N PRO A 135 13.85 -0.62 -1.49
CA PRO A 135 14.63 -1.10 -0.36
C PRO A 135 14.44 -0.29 0.92
N LYS A 136 14.32 1.05 0.83
CA LYS A 136 14.03 1.91 1.99
C LYS A 136 12.65 1.59 2.60
N MET A 137 11.64 1.33 1.78
CA MET A 137 10.31 0.93 2.24
C MET A 137 10.38 -0.37 3.06
N ILE A 138 11.11 -1.39 2.59
CA ILE A 138 11.26 -2.65 3.34
C ILE A 138 12.01 -2.45 4.66
N LYS A 139 13.03 -1.59 4.69
CA LYS A 139 13.71 -1.21 5.95
C LYS A 139 12.78 -0.49 6.92
N LYS A 140 11.92 0.42 6.43
CA LYS A 140 10.92 1.13 7.26
C LYS A 140 9.86 0.16 7.78
N LEU A 141 9.36 -0.74 6.95
CA LEU A 141 8.47 -1.82 7.36
C LEU A 141 9.10 -2.65 8.47
N HIS A 142 10.37 -3.06 8.33
CA HIS A 142 11.07 -3.80 9.38
C HIS A 142 11.12 -3.04 10.71
N LYS A 143 11.52 -1.75 10.70
CA LYS A 143 11.50 -0.90 11.89
C LYS A 143 10.09 -0.76 12.50
N ALA A 144 9.06 -0.67 11.66
CA ALA A 144 7.67 -0.61 12.09
C ALA A 144 7.26 -1.92 12.80
N CYS A 145 7.65 -3.07 12.26
CA CYS A 145 7.41 -4.37 12.89
C CYS A 145 8.00 -4.48 14.30
N LEU A 146 9.20 -3.95 14.53
CA LEU A 146 9.83 -3.97 15.86
C LEU A 146 9.06 -3.12 16.88
N LYS A 147 8.40 -2.05 16.44
CA LYS A 147 7.63 -1.14 17.29
C LYS A 147 6.16 -1.54 17.43
N TYR A 148 5.64 -2.36 16.51
CA TYR A 148 4.21 -2.67 16.41
C TYR A 148 3.62 -3.37 17.65
N PRO A 149 4.24 -4.39 18.27
CA PRO A 149 3.63 -5.08 19.42
C PRO A 149 3.30 -4.13 20.57
N ALA A 150 4.23 -3.25 20.94
CA ALA A 150 4.03 -2.26 21.99
C ALA A 150 2.96 -1.23 21.60
N TRP A 151 2.97 -0.75 20.35
CA TRP A 151 1.95 0.18 19.87
C TRP A 151 0.56 -0.46 19.86
N LYS A 152 0.43 -1.69 19.36
CA LYS A 152 -0.84 -2.41 19.22
C LYS A 152 -1.47 -2.71 20.57
N ALA A 153 -0.65 -3.04 21.57
CA ALA A 153 -1.10 -3.23 22.96
C ALA A 153 -1.85 -1.99 23.51
N ALA A 154 -1.45 -0.78 23.08
CA ALA A 154 -2.07 0.47 23.49
C ALA A 154 -3.15 1.00 22.53
N ASN A 155 -3.33 0.40 21.35
CA ASN A 155 -4.17 0.94 20.27
C ASN A 155 -5.09 -0.14 19.69
N GLN A 156 -6.23 -0.36 20.33
CA GLN A 156 -7.23 -1.38 19.95
C GLN A 156 -6.59 -2.77 19.79
N PRO A 157 -6.05 -3.37 20.87
CA PRO A 157 -5.23 -4.58 20.81
C PRO A 157 -5.93 -5.80 20.22
N THR A 158 -7.25 -5.90 20.41
CA THR A 158 -8.08 -7.00 19.92
C THR A 158 -8.61 -6.78 18.50
N TRP A 159 -8.52 -5.56 17.98
CA TRP A 159 -9.05 -5.22 16.67
C TRP A 159 -8.05 -5.64 15.58
N LYS A 160 -8.33 -6.78 14.94
CA LYS A 160 -7.57 -7.37 13.83
C LYS A 160 -8.54 -8.00 12.83
N PRO A 161 -9.33 -7.19 12.11
CA PRO A 161 -10.37 -7.68 11.21
C PRO A 161 -9.85 -8.58 10.07
N TRP A 162 -8.57 -8.43 9.69
CA TRP A 162 -7.90 -9.29 8.70
C TRP A 162 -7.64 -10.72 9.19
N ILE A 163 -7.75 -10.98 10.50
CA ILE A 163 -7.68 -12.31 11.14
C ILE A 163 -9.07 -12.75 11.61
N TYR A 164 -9.84 -11.82 12.16
CA TYR A 164 -11.14 -12.05 12.80
C TYR A 164 -12.26 -11.38 11.99
N PRO A 165 -12.76 -12.02 10.91
CA PRO A 165 -13.69 -11.38 9.97
C PRO A 165 -15.05 -11.01 10.58
N GLU A 166 -15.42 -11.60 11.71
CA GLU A 166 -16.59 -11.21 12.51
C GLU A 166 -16.51 -9.75 13.01
N GLN A 167 -15.31 -9.18 13.08
CA GLN A 167 -15.11 -7.76 13.40
C GLN A 167 -15.51 -6.82 12.24
N GLN A 168 -15.85 -7.38 11.07
CA GLN A 168 -16.25 -6.64 9.87
C GLN A 168 -17.71 -6.86 9.46
N LEU A 169 -18.55 -7.36 10.37
CA LEU A 169 -19.96 -7.64 10.08
C LEU A 169 -20.76 -6.39 9.70
N SER A 170 -20.36 -5.22 10.23
CA SER A 170 -20.97 -3.92 9.93
C SER A 170 -20.35 -3.19 8.74
N THR A 171 -19.27 -3.73 8.15
CA THR A 171 -18.58 -3.10 7.03
C THR A 171 -19.42 -3.21 5.75
N THR A 172 -19.50 -2.11 5.00
CA THR A 172 -20.21 -2.03 3.72
C THR A 172 -19.74 -3.14 2.77
N ARG A 173 -20.71 -3.83 2.14
CA ARG A 173 -20.42 -4.79 1.08
C ARG A 173 -20.32 -4.10 -0.26
N ILE A 174 -19.32 -4.48 -1.05
CA ILE A 174 -19.12 -3.96 -2.40
C ILE A 174 -20.23 -4.46 -3.32
N ASN A 175 -20.84 -3.53 -4.04
CA ASN A 175 -21.66 -3.86 -5.19
C ASN A 175 -20.74 -4.02 -6.42
N MET A 176 -20.54 -5.25 -6.89
CA MET A 176 -19.65 -5.53 -8.03
C MET A 176 -20.13 -4.87 -9.34
N ALA A 177 -21.41 -4.50 -9.45
CA ALA A 177 -21.90 -3.72 -10.58
C ALA A 177 -21.30 -2.30 -10.62
N GLU A 178 -20.87 -1.75 -9.47
CA GLU A 178 -20.19 -0.46 -9.40
C GLU A 178 -18.70 -0.57 -9.79
N CYS A 179 -18.18 -1.78 -9.98
CA CYS A 179 -16.75 -2.05 -10.18
C CYS A 179 -16.39 -2.47 -11.61
N GLN A 180 -17.22 -2.11 -12.60
CA GLN A 180 -17.01 -2.52 -13.99
C GLN A 180 -15.75 -1.87 -14.58
N PRO A 181 -14.98 -2.60 -15.42
CA PRO A 181 -13.82 -2.04 -16.11
C PRO A 181 -14.16 -0.77 -16.88
N ARG A 182 -13.35 0.28 -16.71
CA ARG A 182 -13.49 1.56 -17.41
C ARG A 182 -12.12 2.07 -17.81
N ASN A 183 -12.08 2.76 -18.95
CA ASN A 183 -10.93 3.58 -19.30
C ASN A 183 -11.16 4.97 -18.72
N TYR A 184 -10.26 5.39 -17.84
CA TYR A 184 -10.28 6.76 -17.35
C TYR A 184 -9.60 7.68 -18.36
N GLU A 185 -10.36 8.63 -18.91
CA GLU A 185 -9.78 9.78 -19.59
C GLU A 185 -9.18 10.69 -18.52
N GLN A 186 -7.86 10.90 -18.58
CA GLN A 186 -7.15 11.83 -17.71
C GLN A 186 -6.06 12.55 -18.50
N GLU A 187 -5.76 13.77 -18.08
CA GLU A 187 -4.69 14.57 -18.68
C GLU A 187 -3.34 13.86 -18.51
N VAL A 188 -2.57 13.75 -19.60
CA VAL A 188 -1.21 13.20 -19.55
C VAL A 188 -0.28 14.28 -19.01
N ILE A 189 0.11 14.12 -17.75
CA ILE A 189 1.03 15.06 -17.09
C ILE A 189 2.46 14.74 -17.51
N ASP A 190 3.14 15.73 -18.09
CA ASP A 190 4.54 15.63 -18.49
C ASP A 190 5.44 16.16 -17.37
N GLU A 191 6.13 15.24 -16.68
CA GLU A 191 7.06 15.54 -15.59
C GLU A 191 8.50 15.15 -15.99
N SER A 192 8.73 14.88 -17.27
CA SER A 192 9.99 14.33 -17.78
C SER A 192 11.17 15.29 -17.65
N SER A 193 10.88 16.59 -17.53
CA SER A 193 11.87 17.66 -17.38
C SER A 193 12.32 17.89 -15.93
N VAL A 194 11.76 17.19 -14.94
CA VAL A 194 12.15 17.35 -13.53
C VAL A 194 13.55 16.78 -13.31
N ASP A 195 14.48 17.60 -12.81
CA ASP A 195 15.84 17.19 -12.49
C ASP A 195 15.90 16.55 -11.09
N VAL A 196 16.90 15.70 -10.85
CA VAL A 196 17.12 15.08 -9.54
C VAL A 196 17.34 16.12 -8.43
N LYS A 197 17.92 17.29 -8.77
CA LYS A 197 18.19 18.39 -7.83
C LYS A 197 16.93 19.11 -7.35
N ASP A 198 15.85 19.02 -8.12
CA ASP A 198 14.58 19.67 -7.79
C ASP A 198 13.76 18.86 -6.78
N VAL A 199 14.15 17.59 -6.56
CA VAL A 199 13.53 16.74 -5.55
C VAL A 199 14.12 17.04 -4.19
N LYS A 200 13.23 17.42 -3.26
CA LYS A 200 13.60 17.55 -1.85
C LYS A 200 13.98 16.17 -1.31
N ASP A 201 15.25 16.01 -0.91
CA ASP A 201 15.75 14.74 -0.39
C ASP A 201 15.06 14.38 0.94
N ASP A 202 14.48 13.19 0.99
CA ASP A 202 13.87 12.55 2.16
C ASP A 202 14.90 12.14 3.24
N GLU A 203 16.09 12.73 3.28
CA GLU A 203 17.19 12.24 4.13
C GLU A 203 17.04 12.56 5.62
N ASN A 204 16.14 13.49 6.02
CA ASN A 204 16.08 13.99 7.40
C ASN A 204 14.70 13.97 8.06
N ILE A 205 13.77 13.12 7.62
CA ILE A 205 12.48 12.97 8.31
C ILE A 205 12.45 11.59 8.98
N CYS A 206 12.53 11.60 10.31
CA CYS A 206 12.48 10.48 11.27
C CYS A 206 13.83 10.00 11.83
N ASP A 207 14.39 10.78 12.75
CA ASP A 207 14.73 10.25 14.08
C ASP A 207 13.43 9.99 14.89
#